data_AF-A0A1Q5RSA7-F1
#
_entry.id   AF-A0A1Q5RSA7-F1
#
_cell.length_a   1.000
_cell.length_b   1.000
_cell.length_c   1.000
_cell.angle_alpha   90.00
_cell.angle_beta   90.00
_cell.angle_gamma   90.00
#
_symmetry.space_group_name_H-M   'P 1'
#
loop_
_entity.id
_entity.type
_entity.pdbx_description
1 polymer ?
#
loop_
_entity_poly.entity_id
_entity_poly.type
_entity_poly.pdbx_seq_one_letter_code
_entity_poly.pdbx_strand_id
1 'polypeptide(L)'
;MVWRLAYPRTARDAARPIPYGRLTLARWLRDERYDEDAPRGFQKVEKASKPAKQATATKPKPASRTTVRVTSADVVTIGDVTELRVLATDAEGHEHERIIELEHPDMETQFAGQRLFAQLVHAAGLEQIADGEELHGRTVVITEDGFTAPTTRPDDEPPLPVKPEPVEYSKPQSTPEPRREPTEWERKKAAQWRRESAERRACLVHPTRPARPLLP
;
A
#
# COMPACT_ATOMS: atom_id res chain seq x y z
N MET A 1 -66.52 13.53 -10.70
CA MET A 1 -66.19 13.87 -12.11
C MET A 1 -64.77 13.40 -12.37
N VAL A 2 -64.61 12.34 -13.17
CA VAL A 2 -63.33 11.66 -13.41
C VAL A 2 -63.00 11.82 -14.89
N TRP A 3 -61.95 12.59 -15.19
CA TRP A 3 -61.48 12.77 -16.55
C TRP A 3 -60.55 11.61 -16.93
N ARG A 4 -61.02 10.69 -17.76
CA ARG A 4 -60.19 9.69 -18.46
C ARG A 4 -59.73 10.30 -19.78
N LEU A 5 -58.46 10.69 -19.86
CA LEU A 5 -57.78 11.03 -21.12
C LEU A 5 -57.38 9.73 -21.82
N ALA A 6 -58.07 9.41 -22.91
CA ALA A 6 -57.69 8.36 -23.84
C ALA A 6 -56.66 8.92 -24.83
N TYR A 7 -55.43 8.43 -24.79
CA TYR A 7 -54.44 8.70 -25.83
C TYR A 7 -54.50 7.61 -26.92
N PRO A 8 -54.55 7.98 -28.22
CA PRO A 8 -54.51 7.02 -29.31
C PRO A 8 -53.12 6.39 -29.44
N ARG A 9 -53.12 5.05 -29.48
CA ARG A 9 -51.95 4.20 -29.65
C ARG A 9 -51.53 4.23 -31.13
N THR A 10 -50.59 5.10 -31.49
CA THR A 10 -50.00 5.09 -32.84
C THR A 10 -49.07 3.90 -32.98
N ALA A 11 -49.43 2.97 -33.86
CA ALA A 11 -48.58 1.90 -34.35
C ALA A 11 -47.37 2.47 -35.11
N ARG A 12 -46.19 2.39 -34.50
CA ARG A 12 -44.91 2.54 -35.19
C ARG A 12 -44.04 1.34 -34.83
N ASP A 13 -44.36 0.24 -35.47
CA ASP A 13 -43.53 -0.96 -35.55
C ASP A 13 -42.56 -0.73 -36.72
N ALA A 14 -41.31 -0.36 -36.43
CA ALA A 14 -40.13 -0.49 -37.32
C ALA A 14 -38.89 0.18 -36.71
N ALA A 15 -38.43 -0.32 -35.56
CA ALA A 15 -37.03 -0.22 -35.11
C ALA A 15 -36.90 -1.06 -33.84
N ARG A 16 -36.85 -2.39 -34.00
CA ARG A 16 -36.41 -3.23 -32.88
C ARG A 16 -34.94 -2.91 -32.65
N PRO A 17 -34.53 -2.38 -31.48
CA PRO A 17 -33.12 -2.36 -31.12
C PRO A 17 -32.63 -3.81 -31.13
N ILE A 18 -31.56 -4.08 -31.88
CA ILE A 18 -30.88 -5.37 -31.83
C ILE A 18 -30.52 -5.56 -30.35
N PRO A 19 -31.00 -6.62 -29.67
CA PRO A 19 -30.61 -6.85 -28.29
C PRO A 19 -29.08 -6.97 -28.30
N TYR A 20 -28.41 -6.16 -27.49
CA TYR A 20 -27.01 -6.33 -27.13
C TYR A 20 -26.88 -7.63 -26.32
N GLY A 21 -27.17 -8.76 -26.95
CA GLY A 21 -26.91 -10.09 -26.42
C GLY A 21 -25.41 -10.22 -26.31
N ARG A 22 -24.94 -10.71 -25.16
CA ARG A 22 -23.54 -11.08 -24.93
C ARG A 22 -23.04 -11.86 -26.14
N LEU A 23 -22.15 -11.27 -26.92
CA LEU A 23 -21.52 -11.95 -28.04
C LEU A 23 -20.80 -13.16 -27.46
N THR A 24 -21.01 -14.34 -28.05
CA THR A 24 -20.25 -15.52 -27.67
C THR A 24 -18.78 -15.29 -28.04
N LEU A 25 -17.86 -15.84 -27.25
CA LEU A 25 -16.41 -15.70 -27.47
C LEU A 25 -16.00 -16.04 -28.92
N ALA A 26 -16.66 -17.04 -29.52
CA ALA A 26 -16.46 -17.45 -30.91
C ALA A 26 -16.82 -16.37 -31.95
N ARG A 27 -17.76 -15.48 -31.64
CA ARG A 27 -18.13 -14.35 -32.50
C ARG A 27 -17.17 -13.17 -32.32
N TRP A 28 -16.70 -12.95 -31.09
CA TRP A 28 -15.65 -11.97 -30.79
C TRP A 28 -14.35 -12.29 -31.56
N LEU A 29 -13.93 -13.55 -31.55
CA LEU A 29 -12.75 -14.02 -32.28
C LEU A 29 -12.88 -13.96 -33.81
N ARG A 30 -14.10 -13.87 -34.35
CA ARG A 30 -14.33 -13.70 -35.80
C ARG A 30 -14.32 -12.23 -36.23
N ASP A 31 -14.76 -11.33 -35.36
CA ASP A 31 -14.84 -9.89 -35.64
C ASP A 31 -13.50 -9.16 -35.40
N GLU A 32 -12.52 -9.78 -34.72
CA GLU A 32 -11.13 -9.30 -34.71
C GLU A 32 -10.47 -9.52 -36.09
N ARG A 33 -10.85 -8.67 -37.05
CA ARG A 33 -10.19 -8.52 -38.34
C ARG A 33 -8.82 -7.86 -38.14
N TYR A 34 -7.81 -8.66 -37.80
CA TYR A 34 -6.41 -8.24 -37.76
C TYR A 34 -5.79 -7.94 -39.14
N ASP A 35 -6.54 -8.14 -40.23
CA ASP A 35 -6.09 -7.91 -41.61
C ASP A 35 -6.57 -6.59 -42.21
N GLU A 36 -7.13 -5.67 -41.43
CA GLU A 36 -7.32 -4.30 -41.93
C GLU A 36 -5.95 -3.64 -42.11
N ASP A 37 -5.56 -3.52 -43.38
CA ASP A 37 -4.34 -2.86 -43.83
C ASP A 37 -4.20 -1.50 -43.13
N ALA A 38 -3.12 -1.32 -42.36
CA ALA A 38 -2.88 -0.10 -41.60
C ALA A 38 -2.99 1.11 -42.54
N PRO A 39 -3.71 2.19 -42.17
CA PRO A 39 -3.90 3.34 -43.04
C PRO A 39 -2.55 3.85 -43.54
N ARG A 40 -2.32 3.66 -44.84
CA ARG A 40 -1.06 3.95 -45.53
C ARG A 40 -0.92 5.46 -45.67
N GLY A 41 -0.39 6.10 -44.63
CA GLY A 41 -0.38 7.57 -44.58
C GLY A 41 0.51 8.17 -43.51
N PHE A 42 1.71 7.64 -43.26
CA PHE A 42 2.73 8.39 -42.53
C PHE A 42 3.66 9.11 -43.51
N GLN A 43 3.26 10.31 -43.96
CA GLN A 43 4.18 11.21 -44.63
C GLN A 43 5.15 11.77 -43.58
N LYS A 44 6.43 11.43 -43.73
CA LYS A 44 7.52 11.98 -42.93
C LYS A 44 7.67 13.46 -43.28
N VAL A 45 7.02 14.33 -42.52
CA VAL A 45 7.22 15.79 -42.63
C VAL A 45 8.68 16.07 -42.27
N GLU A 46 9.47 16.45 -43.28
CA GLU A 46 10.83 16.93 -43.09
C GLU A 46 10.79 18.18 -42.22
N LYS A 47 11.49 18.11 -41.07
CA LYS A 47 11.55 19.18 -40.07
C LYS A 47 12.24 20.41 -40.66
N ALA A 48 11.45 21.43 -40.97
CA ALA A 48 11.95 22.79 -41.04
C ALA A 48 12.39 23.27 -39.64
N SER A 49 13.51 23.99 -39.66
CA SER A 49 14.14 24.84 -38.63
C SER A 49 13.53 24.95 -37.23
N LYS A 50 14.39 24.69 -36.23
CA LYS A 50 14.18 24.86 -34.78
C LYS A 50 13.59 26.23 -34.41
N PRO A 51 12.41 26.29 -33.75
CA PRO A 51 12.11 27.35 -32.79
C PRO A 51 12.65 26.98 -31.40
N ALA A 52 12.89 28.01 -30.60
CA ALA A 52 13.65 28.01 -29.34
C ALA A 52 13.25 26.93 -28.33
N LYS A 53 14.25 26.42 -27.60
CA LYS A 53 14.11 25.55 -26.43
C LYS A 53 13.11 26.15 -25.44
N GLN A 54 11.86 25.68 -25.47
CA GLN A 54 10.98 25.77 -24.32
C GLN A 54 11.57 24.87 -23.23
N ALA A 55 11.78 25.44 -22.04
CA ALA A 55 12.21 24.70 -20.87
C ALA A 55 11.23 23.54 -20.65
N THR A 56 11.74 22.32 -20.70
CA THR A 56 10.98 21.12 -20.35
C THR A 56 10.47 21.29 -18.93
N ALA A 57 9.15 21.42 -18.77
CA ALA A 57 8.48 21.45 -17.49
C ALA A 57 9.00 20.28 -16.64
N THR A 58 9.60 20.61 -15.51
CA THR A 58 10.08 19.66 -14.51
C THR A 58 8.87 18.80 -14.13
N LYS A 59 8.95 17.49 -14.38
CA LYS A 59 7.88 16.56 -14.02
C LYS A 59 7.58 16.75 -12.52
N PRO A 60 6.32 16.93 -12.11
CA PRO A 60 5.99 17.03 -10.70
C PRO A 60 6.51 15.78 -10.00
N LYS A 61 7.22 16.00 -8.88
CA LYS A 61 7.69 14.91 -8.02
C LYS A 61 6.46 14.09 -7.62
N PRO A 62 6.49 12.75 -7.70
CA PRO A 62 5.34 11.95 -7.29
C PRO A 62 5.03 12.26 -5.82
N ALA A 63 3.77 12.63 -5.55
CA ALA A 63 3.28 12.88 -4.21
C ALA A 63 3.62 11.69 -3.31
N SER A 64 4.18 11.96 -2.13
CA SER A 64 4.51 10.92 -1.17
C SER A 64 3.22 10.23 -0.73
N ARG A 65 3.17 8.91 -0.92
CA ARG A 65 2.08 8.06 -0.48
C ARG A 65 2.51 7.39 0.82
N THR A 66 1.76 7.59 1.88
CA THR A 66 2.03 6.97 3.19
C THR A 66 0.88 6.06 3.55
N THR A 67 1.18 4.77 3.73
CA THR A 67 0.20 3.80 4.23
C THR A 67 0.11 3.96 5.74
N VAL A 68 -1.09 4.21 6.24
CA VAL A 68 -1.34 4.42 7.67
C VAL A 68 -2.50 3.55 8.12
N ARG A 69 -2.53 3.25 9.41
CA ARG A 69 -3.64 2.55 10.07
C ARG A 69 -4.40 3.52 10.94
N VAL A 70 -5.71 3.62 10.73
CA VAL A 70 -6.58 4.47 11.54
C VAL A 70 -6.63 3.94 12.97
N THR A 71 -6.26 4.78 13.93
CA THR A 71 -6.24 4.45 15.36
C THR A 71 -7.42 5.02 16.10
N SER A 72 -7.89 6.22 15.72
CA SER A 72 -9.15 6.78 16.21
C SER A 72 -9.86 7.60 15.13
N ALA A 73 -11.17 7.74 15.30
CA ALA A 73 -12.03 8.51 14.42
C ALA A 73 -13.20 9.01 15.26
N ASP A 74 -13.21 10.32 15.52
CA ASP A 74 -14.17 10.97 16.41
C ASP A 74 -14.90 12.09 15.68
N VAL A 75 -16.22 12.13 15.82
CA VAL A 75 -17.03 13.22 15.29
C VAL A 75 -17.19 14.28 16.37
N VAL A 76 -16.76 15.50 16.08
CA VAL A 76 -16.79 16.64 17.00
C VAL A 76 -17.60 17.76 16.37
N THR A 77 -18.65 18.20 17.05
CA THR A 77 -19.43 19.36 16.65
C THR A 77 -18.93 20.60 17.40
N ILE A 78 -18.49 21.62 16.65
CA ILE A 78 -17.96 22.88 17.17
C ILE A 78 -18.82 24.01 16.61
N GLY A 79 -19.82 24.44 17.38
CA GLY A 79 -20.79 25.43 16.93
C GLY A 79 -21.69 24.86 15.84
N ASP A 80 -21.70 25.51 14.66
CA ASP A 80 -22.48 25.10 13.49
C ASP A 80 -21.68 24.25 12.49
N VAL A 81 -20.48 23.81 12.88
CA VAL A 81 -19.59 22.99 12.06
C VAL A 81 -19.43 21.62 12.71
N THR A 82 -19.60 20.56 11.92
CA THR A 82 -19.36 19.18 12.36
C THR A 82 -18.10 18.67 11.66
N GLU A 83 -17.08 18.30 12.44
CA GLU A 83 -15.79 17.80 11.97
C GLU A 83 -15.64 16.31 12.31
N LEU A 84 -15.09 15.53 11.39
CA LEU A 84 -14.55 14.21 11.65
C LEU A 84 -13.04 14.33 11.84
N ARG A 85 -12.55 13.98 13.04
CA ARG A 85 -11.12 13.94 13.36
C ARG A 85 -10.64 12.51 13.29
N VAL A 86 -9.73 12.25 12.37
CA VAL A 86 -9.14 10.94 12.12
C VAL A 86 -7.69 10.99 12.57
N LEU A 87 -7.33 10.14 13.52
CA LEU A 87 -5.94 9.87 13.87
C LEU A 87 -5.54 8.54 13.23
N ALA A 88 -4.40 8.56 12.54
CA ALA A 88 -3.83 7.36 11.94
C ALA A 88 -2.34 7.28 12.23
N THR A 89 -1.80 6.07 12.36
CA THR A 89 -0.39 5.83 12.64
C THR A 89 0.25 5.09 11.46
N ASP A 90 1.43 5.52 11.03
CA ASP A 90 2.23 4.82 10.02
C ASP A 90 2.91 3.55 10.60
N ALA A 91 3.72 2.86 9.78
CA ALA A 91 4.47 1.68 10.22
C ALA A 91 5.63 2.02 11.15
N GLU A 92 6.12 3.26 11.08
CA GLU A 92 7.21 3.82 11.86
C GLU A 92 6.76 4.34 13.24
N GLY A 93 5.44 4.45 13.46
CA GLY A 93 4.84 4.96 14.70
C GLY A 93 4.56 6.47 14.71
N HIS A 94 4.69 7.17 13.58
CA HIS A 94 4.29 8.58 13.47
C HIS A 94 2.78 8.71 13.35
N GLU A 95 2.24 9.67 14.08
CA GLU A 95 0.83 10.01 14.06
C GLU A 95 0.52 11.04 12.97
N HIS A 96 -0.56 10.79 12.26
CA HIS A 96 -1.10 11.62 11.19
C HIS A 96 -2.54 11.98 11.54
N GLU A 97 -2.75 13.25 11.91
CA GLU A 97 -4.07 13.80 12.16
C GLU A 97 -4.66 14.37 10.86
N ARG A 98 -5.92 14.04 10.59
CA ARG A 98 -6.70 14.59 9.48
C ARG A 98 -8.07 15.03 9.99
N ILE A 99 -8.41 16.28 9.70
CA ILE A 99 -9.71 16.87 10.03
C ILE A 99 -10.50 16.97 8.72
N ILE A 100 -11.70 16.43 8.71
CA ILE A 100 -12.61 16.46 7.57
C ILE A 100 -13.89 17.16 8.01
N GLU A 101 -14.26 18.23 7.33
CA GLU A 101 -15.49 18.95 7.62
C GLU A 101 -16.69 18.22 7.00
N LEU A 102 -17.61 17.73 7.84
CA LEU A 102 -18.81 17.02 7.38
C LEU A 102 -19.96 18.00 7.14
N GLU A 103 -20.14 18.95 8.05
CA GLU A 103 -21.17 19.98 7.96
C GLU A 103 -20.50 21.34 8.14
N HIS A 104 -20.72 22.25 7.19
CA HIS A 104 -20.19 23.60 7.21
C HIS A 104 -21.25 24.54 6.58
N PRO A 105 -21.41 25.78 7.04
CA PRO A 105 -22.41 26.72 6.50
C PRO A 105 -22.12 27.13 5.05
N ASP A 106 -20.84 27.11 4.64
CA ASP A 106 -20.45 27.32 3.25
C ASP A 106 -20.56 26.03 2.42
N MET A 107 -21.22 26.13 1.27
CA MET A 107 -21.55 25.00 0.41
C MET A 107 -20.32 24.43 -0.31
N GLU A 108 -19.36 25.27 -0.70
CA GLU A 108 -18.14 24.79 -1.37
C GLU A 108 -17.30 23.96 -0.42
N THR A 109 -17.10 24.46 0.81
CA THR A 109 -16.39 23.74 1.86
C THR A 109 -17.11 22.45 2.26
N GLN A 110 -18.43 22.49 2.44
CA GLN A 110 -19.23 21.28 2.73
C GLN A 110 -19.06 20.23 1.62
N PHE A 111 -19.12 20.63 0.36
CA PHE A 111 -18.93 19.71 -0.76
C PHE A 111 -17.53 19.11 -0.80
N ALA A 112 -16.50 19.92 -0.56
CA ALA A 112 -15.11 19.46 -0.50
C ALA A 112 -14.90 18.45 0.64
N GLY A 113 -15.44 18.73 1.81
CA GLY A 113 -15.36 17.85 2.97
C GLY A 113 -16.11 16.53 2.77
N GLN A 114 -17.33 16.57 2.24
CA GLN A 114 -18.10 15.36 1.87
C GLN A 114 -17.39 14.51 0.81
N ARG A 115 -16.71 15.15 -0.15
CA ARG A 115 -15.89 14.44 -1.14
C ARG A 115 -14.68 13.75 -0.49
N LEU A 116 -13.99 14.41 0.43
CA LEU A 116 -12.87 13.81 1.17
C LEU A 116 -13.34 12.66 2.07
N PHE A 117 -14.50 12.83 2.72
CA PHE A 117 -15.13 11.77 3.51
C PHE A 117 -15.45 10.54 2.65
N ALA A 118 -16.08 10.74 1.49
CA ALA A 118 -16.39 9.65 0.56
C ALA A 118 -15.11 8.93 0.06
N GLN A 119 -14.03 9.68 -0.18
CA GLN A 119 -12.73 9.09 -0.52
C GLN A 119 -12.15 8.26 0.62
N LEU A 120 -12.27 8.72 1.87
CA LEU A 120 -11.83 7.97 3.05
C LEU A 120 -12.63 6.66 3.19
N VAL A 121 -13.96 6.71 3.09
CA VAL A 121 -14.84 5.54 3.16
C VAL A 121 -14.46 4.50 2.10
N HIS A 122 -14.30 4.95 0.86
CA HIS A 122 -13.90 4.10 -0.26
C HIS A 122 -12.47 3.56 -0.08
N ALA A 123 -11.53 4.37 0.42
CA ALA A 123 -10.16 3.95 0.70
C ALA A 123 -10.07 2.91 1.82
N ALA A 124 -10.94 3.03 2.83
CA ALA A 124 -11.11 2.03 3.88
C ALA A 124 -11.76 0.74 3.38
N GLY A 125 -12.30 0.75 2.14
CA GLY A 125 -13.01 -0.35 1.50
C GLY A 125 -14.33 -0.66 2.17
N LEU A 126 -15.06 0.39 2.57
CA LEU A 126 -16.42 0.36 3.08
C LEU A 126 -17.33 0.99 2.01
N GLU A 127 -18.58 0.51 1.91
CA GLU A 127 -19.58 1.13 1.03
C GLU A 127 -20.34 2.25 1.74
N GLN A 128 -20.63 2.05 3.02
CA GLN A 128 -21.35 2.96 3.90
C GLN A 128 -20.77 2.85 5.30
N ILE A 129 -20.92 3.91 6.09
CA ILE A 129 -20.47 3.98 7.48
C ILE A 129 -21.63 4.53 8.29
N ALA A 130 -22.00 3.82 9.35
CA ALA A 130 -22.96 4.34 10.32
C ALA A 130 -22.24 5.14 11.40
N ASP A 131 -21.10 4.62 11.89
CA ASP A 131 -20.36 5.19 13.02
C ASP A 131 -18.86 5.35 12.74
N GLY A 132 -18.23 6.35 13.36
CA GLY A 132 -16.79 6.61 13.23
C GLY A 132 -15.92 5.44 13.68
N GLU A 133 -16.38 4.63 14.64
CA GLU A 133 -15.67 3.45 15.14
C GLU A 133 -15.43 2.39 14.06
N GLU A 134 -16.23 2.34 13.00
CA GLU A 134 -16.04 1.38 11.89
C GLU A 134 -14.75 1.62 11.09
N LEU A 135 -14.21 2.84 11.17
CA LEU A 135 -12.94 3.19 10.57
C LEU A 135 -11.74 2.69 11.38
N HIS A 136 -11.92 2.34 12.66
CA HIS A 136 -10.81 1.96 13.53
C HIS A 136 -10.14 0.68 13.04
N GLY A 137 -8.81 0.67 13.07
CA GLY A 137 -8.00 -0.46 12.64
C GLY A 137 -7.88 -0.63 11.12
N ARG A 138 -8.61 0.16 10.31
CA ARG A 138 -8.54 0.09 8.84
C ARG A 138 -7.24 0.72 8.33
N THR A 139 -6.70 0.12 7.27
CA THR A 139 -5.51 0.64 6.60
C THR A 139 -5.91 1.50 5.41
N VAL A 140 -5.40 2.72 5.35
CA VAL A 140 -5.66 3.68 4.27
C VAL A 140 -4.35 4.30 3.81
N VAL A 141 -4.29 4.78 2.56
CA VAL A 141 -3.10 5.48 2.05
C VAL A 141 -3.41 6.97 1.99
N ILE A 142 -2.70 7.75 2.80
CA ILE A 142 -2.77 9.21 2.80
C ILE A 142 -1.92 9.73 1.64
N THR A 143 -2.52 10.59 0.82
CA THR A 143 -1.86 11.38 -0.22
C THR A 143 -1.97 12.87 0.08
N GLU A 144 -1.27 13.72 -0.67
CA GLU A 144 -1.39 15.18 -0.53
C GLU A 144 -2.82 15.67 -0.82
N ASP A 145 -3.51 15.02 -1.76
CA ASP A 145 -4.84 15.42 -2.25
C ASP A 145 -6.01 14.70 -1.56
N GLY A 146 -5.76 13.72 -0.69
CA GLY A 146 -6.83 12.97 0.00
C GLY A 146 -6.46 11.55 0.40
N PHE A 147 -7.40 10.63 0.18
CA PHE A 147 -7.27 9.23 0.59
C PHE A 147 -7.35 8.29 -0.62
N THR A 148 -6.54 7.23 -0.58
CA THR A 148 -6.53 6.20 -1.62
C THR A 148 -6.55 4.81 -0.99
N ALA A 149 -7.22 3.87 -1.66
CA ALA A 149 -7.25 2.49 -1.22
C ALA A 149 -5.85 1.87 -1.29
N PRO A 150 -5.40 1.14 -0.25
CA PRO A 150 -4.16 0.41 -0.33
C PRO A 150 -4.26 -0.64 -1.44
N THR A 151 -3.21 -0.73 -2.28
CA THR A 151 -3.14 -1.71 -3.37
C THR A 151 -3.16 -3.15 -2.87
N THR A 152 -2.68 -3.37 -1.64
CA THR A 152 -2.68 -4.65 -0.95
C THR A 152 -3.29 -4.43 0.43
N ARG A 153 -4.49 -4.96 0.66
CA ARG A 153 -5.12 -4.90 1.98
C ARG A 153 -4.37 -5.92 2.86
N PRO A 154 -3.71 -5.51 3.95
CA PRO A 154 -2.98 -6.44 4.80
C PRO A 154 -3.90 -7.49 5.45
N ASP A 155 -5.19 -7.17 5.67
CA ASP A 155 -6.19 -8.13 6.18
C ASP A 155 -6.73 -9.11 5.13
N ASP A 156 -6.50 -8.85 3.83
CA ASP A 156 -6.97 -9.70 2.74
C ASP A 156 -5.84 -10.60 2.21
N GLU A 157 -4.72 -10.69 2.95
CA GLU A 157 -3.76 -11.76 2.73
C GLU A 157 -4.45 -13.06 3.19
N PRO A 158 -4.83 -13.96 2.26
CA PRO A 158 -5.45 -15.23 2.65
C PRO A 158 -4.50 -15.89 3.63
N PRO A 159 -5.01 -16.47 4.74
CA PRO A 159 -4.16 -17.10 5.74
C PRO A 159 -3.21 -18.02 4.99
N LEU A 160 -1.90 -17.70 5.07
CA LEU A 160 -0.88 -18.45 4.36
C LEU A 160 -1.18 -19.92 4.65
N PRO A 161 -1.24 -20.79 3.62
CA PRO A 161 -1.57 -22.20 3.80
C PRO A 161 -0.68 -22.69 4.93
N VAL A 162 -1.30 -23.03 6.06
CA VAL A 162 -0.59 -23.41 7.29
C VAL A 162 0.41 -24.44 6.85
N LYS A 163 1.69 -24.07 6.85
CA LYS A 163 2.76 -25.00 6.50
C LYS A 163 2.52 -26.16 7.45
N PRO A 164 2.15 -27.36 6.95
CA PRO A 164 1.76 -28.45 7.83
C PRO A 164 2.86 -28.56 8.86
N GLU A 165 2.48 -28.50 10.15
CA GLU A 165 3.45 -28.64 11.23
C GLU A 165 4.33 -29.82 10.85
N PRO A 166 5.66 -29.64 10.82
CA PRO A 166 6.53 -30.74 10.48
C PRO A 166 6.19 -31.85 11.46
N VAL A 167 5.55 -32.91 10.95
CA VAL A 167 5.28 -34.12 11.71
C VAL A 167 6.60 -34.42 12.39
N GLU A 168 6.62 -34.38 13.72
CA GLU A 168 7.82 -34.70 14.49
C GLU A 168 8.16 -36.15 14.15
N TYR A 169 8.96 -36.34 13.09
CA TYR A 169 9.63 -37.59 12.84
C TYR A 169 10.53 -37.78 14.04
N SER A 170 10.09 -38.66 14.94
CA SER A 170 10.84 -39.13 16.10
C SER A 170 12.30 -39.22 15.70
N LYS A 171 13.14 -38.33 16.27
CA LYS A 171 14.57 -38.30 15.97
C LYS A 171 15.08 -39.73 16.04
N PRO A 172 15.58 -40.33 14.94
CA PRO A 172 16.19 -41.64 15.03
C PRO A 172 17.27 -41.54 16.10
N GLN A 173 17.22 -42.45 17.09
CA GLN A 173 18.20 -42.53 18.17
C GLN A 173 19.58 -42.40 17.55
N SER A 174 20.23 -41.27 17.83
CA SER A 174 21.55 -40.96 17.32
C SER A 174 22.50 -42.03 17.84
N THR A 175 22.87 -42.96 16.98
CA THR A 175 23.98 -43.88 17.21
C THR A 175 25.18 -43.03 17.64
N PRO A 176 25.84 -43.32 18.77
CA PRO A 176 26.97 -42.54 19.24
C PRO A 176 28.03 -42.54 18.15
N GLU A 177 28.24 -41.37 17.54
CA GLU A 177 29.19 -41.19 16.47
C GLU A 177 30.59 -41.54 17.01
N PRO A 178 31.36 -42.42 16.35
CA PRO A 178 32.71 -42.74 16.80
C PRO A 178 33.53 -41.46 16.80
N ARG A 179 34.08 -41.13 17.98
CA ARG A 179 34.84 -39.90 18.22
C ARG A 179 35.92 -39.74 17.16
N ARG A 180 35.67 -38.89 16.16
CA ARG A 180 36.61 -38.62 15.09
C ARG A 180 37.84 -37.95 15.70
N GLU A 181 39.01 -38.49 15.40
CA GLU A 181 40.24 -37.84 15.81
C GLU A 181 40.33 -36.45 15.16
N PRO A 182 40.71 -35.40 15.92
CA PRO A 182 40.91 -34.08 15.37
C PRO A 182 41.92 -34.13 14.23
N THR A 183 41.55 -33.56 13.08
CA THR A 183 42.42 -33.45 11.91
C THR A 183 43.65 -32.60 12.22
N GLU A 184 44.74 -32.74 11.47
CA GLU A 184 45.96 -31.92 11.68
C GLU A 184 45.67 -30.41 11.62
N TRP A 185 44.75 -29.99 10.76
CA TRP A 185 44.28 -28.62 10.67
C TRP A 185 43.67 -28.13 11.99
N GLU A 186 42.78 -28.92 12.60
CA GLU A 186 42.14 -28.57 13.88
C GLU A 186 43.16 -28.54 15.02
N ARG A 187 44.15 -29.45 15.01
CA ARG A 187 45.24 -29.45 15.98
C ARG A 187 46.09 -28.17 15.85
N LYS A 188 46.42 -27.75 14.62
CA LYS A 188 47.17 -26.51 14.36
C LYS A 188 46.37 -25.27 14.79
N LYS A 189 45.09 -25.21 14.46
CA LYS A 189 44.21 -24.09 14.85
C LYS A 189 44.07 -23.99 16.37
N ALA A 190 43.91 -25.12 17.06
CA ALA A 190 43.88 -25.15 18.52
C ALA A 190 45.21 -24.72 19.16
N ALA A 191 46.35 -25.07 18.56
CA ALA A 191 47.66 -24.62 19.03
C ALA A 191 47.87 -23.11 18.82
N GLN A 192 47.43 -22.56 17.69
CA GLN A 192 47.49 -21.13 17.41
C GLN A 192 46.65 -20.33 18.42
N TRP A 193 45.40 -20.76 18.67
CA TRP A 193 44.54 -20.13 19.66
C TRP A 193 45.19 -20.10 21.05
N ARG A 194 45.84 -21.21 21.47
CA ARG A 194 46.53 -21.28 22.76
C ARG A 194 47.68 -20.29 22.87
N ARG A 195 48.47 -20.09 21.79
CA ARG A 195 49.53 -19.06 21.77
C ARG A 195 48.95 -17.66 21.88
N GLU A 196 47.95 -17.35 21.07
CA GLU A 196 47.32 -16.02 21.05
C GLU A 196 46.66 -15.68 22.40
N SER A 197 46.03 -16.67 23.03
CA SER A 197 45.44 -16.52 24.36
C SER A 197 46.49 -16.31 25.46
N ALA A 198 47.66 -16.95 25.34
CA ALA A 198 48.77 -16.77 26.28
C ALA A 198 49.39 -15.36 26.15
N GLU A 199 49.58 -14.87 24.91
CA GLU A 199 50.08 -13.51 24.65
C GLU A 199 49.12 -12.44 25.15
N ARG A 200 47.81 -12.58 24.88
CA ARG A 200 46.79 -11.66 25.41
C ARG A 200 46.80 -11.62 26.94
N ARG A 201 46.99 -12.77 27.60
CA ARG A 201 47.12 -12.84 29.06
C ARG A 201 48.39 -12.15 29.58
N ALA A 202 49.52 -12.24 28.88
CA ALA A 202 50.76 -11.59 29.29
C ALA A 202 50.67 -10.06 29.26
N CYS A 203 49.98 -9.48 28.28
CA CYS A 203 49.80 -8.03 28.18
C CYS A 203 48.91 -7.40 29.27
N LEU A 204 48.11 -8.21 29.96
CA LEU A 204 47.16 -7.76 30.99
C LEU A 204 47.77 -7.61 32.40
N VAL A 205 49.07 -7.91 32.59
CA VAL A 205 49.71 -7.99 33.92
C VAL A 205 50.35 -6.68 34.42
N HIS A 206 50.35 -5.59 33.66
CA HIS A 206 50.87 -4.29 34.14
C HIS A 206 49.85 -3.15 34.07
N PRO A 207 48.91 -3.05 35.04
CA PRO A 207 48.28 -1.77 35.32
C PRO A 207 49.28 -0.87 36.06
N THR A 208 49.97 0.00 35.32
CA THR A 208 50.70 1.13 35.90
C THR A 208 49.67 2.05 36.54
N ARG A 209 49.42 1.88 37.83
CA ARG A 209 48.48 2.69 38.61
C ARG A 209 49.01 4.12 38.65
N PRO A 210 48.38 5.11 37.99
CA PRO A 210 48.84 6.48 38.11
C PRO A 210 48.65 6.94 39.56
N ALA A 211 49.72 7.49 40.13
CA ALA A 211 49.71 8.06 41.48
C ALA A 211 48.65 9.16 41.56
N ARG A 212 47.69 8.96 42.47
CA ARG A 212 46.59 9.90 42.72
C ARG A 212 47.17 11.10 43.48
N PRO A 213 47.15 12.33 42.93
CA PRO A 213 47.62 13.49 43.68
C PRO A 213 46.67 13.76 44.84
N LEU A 214 47.23 13.85 46.04
CA LEU A 214 46.57 14.37 47.23
C LEU A 214 46.42 15.88 47.06
N LEU A 215 45.19 16.36 46.95
CA LEU A 215 44.90 17.79 46.97
C LEU A 215 44.79 18.28 48.42
N PRO A 216 45.34 19.47 48.73
CA PRO A 216 45.25 20.13 50.04
C PRO A 216 43.87 20.76 50.31
#